data_AF-A0A359LM42-F1
#
_entry.id   AF-A0A359LM42-F1
#
_cell.length_a   1.000
_cell.length_b   1.000
_cell.length_c   1.000
_cell.angle_alpha   90.00
_cell.angle_beta   90.00
_cell.angle_gamma   90.00
#
_symmetry.space_group_name_H-M   'P 1'
#
loop_
_entity.id
_entity.type
_entity.pdbx_description
1 polymer ?
#
loop_
_entity_poly.entity_id
_entity_poly.type
_entity_poly.pdbx_seq_one_letter_code
_entity_poly.pdbx_strand_id
1 'polypeptide(L)'
;MERKITANQTISFTTIQDYFLANCVSVIGIGPAMLYLQLLSYCHKGKDTAWPSIQTLNKKMGTTTKTLIRYRNTLIEYALIKK
;
A
#
# COMPACT_ATOMS: atom_id res chain seq x y z
N MET A 1 -4.86 -2.33 23.45
CA MET A 1 -5.23 -0.90 23.40
C MET A 1 -5.95 -0.66 22.09
N GLU A 2 -7.28 -0.64 22.10
CA GLU A 2 -8.09 -0.43 20.90
C GLU A 2 -8.01 1.03 20.49
N ARG A 3 -7.59 1.31 19.25
CA ARG A 3 -7.62 2.67 18.71
C ARG A 3 -9.06 3.00 18.32
N LYS A 4 -9.72 3.85 19.10
CA LYS A 4 -11.03 4.41 18.74
C LYS A 4 -10.88 5.30 17.51
N ILE A 5 -11.52 4.90 16.41
CA ILE A 5 -11.68 5.76 15.22
C ILE A 5 -12.68 6.85 15.60
N THR A 6 -12.26 8.11 15.60
CA THR A 6 -13.12 9.25 15.95
C THR A 6 -14.11 9.54 14.82
N ALA A 7 -15.39 9.62 15.17
CA ALA A 7 -16.56 9.60 14.27
C ALA A 7 -16.70 10.78 13.29
N ASN A 8 -15.80 11.77 13.29
CA ASN A 8 -15.88 12.98 12.46
C ASN A 8 -14.90 13.00 11.26
N GLN A 9 -14.26 11.88 10.94
CA GLN A 9 -13.46 11.75 9.72
C GLN A 9 -14.29 11.05 8.66
N THR A 10 -14.54 11.69 7.52
CA THR A 10 -15.12 11.02 6.35
C THR A 10 -14.18 9.87 5.97
N ILE A 11 -14.59 8.63 6.26
CA ILE A 11 -13.76 7.45 6.01
C ILE A 11 -13.74 7.23 4.49
N SER A 12 -12.67 7.67 3.83
CA SER A 12 -12.44 7.32 2.42
C SER A 12 -12.08 5.83 2.34
N PHE A 13 -12.80 5.09 1.51
CA PHE A 13 -12.52 3.68 1.24
C PHE A 13 -12.00 3.51 -0.19
N THR A 14 -11.26 2.42 -0.43
CA THR A 14 -10.85 1.98 -1.76
C THR A 14 -11.51 0.64 -2.01
N THR A 15 -12.36 0.56 -3.03
CA THR A 15 -13.01 -0.68 -3.45
C THR A 15 -12.06 -1.50 -4.30
N ILE A 16 -11.92 -2.78 -3.99
CA ILE A 16 -11.04 -3.72 -4.69
C ILE A 16 -11.87 -4.99 -4.91
N GLN A 17 -11.68 -5.67 -6.04
CA GLN A 17 -12.32 -6.96 -6.26
C GLN A 17 -11.79 -7.98 -5.24
N ASP A 18 -12.67 -8.76 -4.64
CA ASP A 18 -12.35 -9.73 -3.60
C ASP A 18 -11.29 -10.74 -4.05
N TYR A 19 -11.46 -11.28 -5.25
CA TYR A 19 -10.52 -12.20 -5.88
C TYR A 19 -9.16 -11.56 -6.13
N PHE A 20 -9.14 -10.26 -6.47
CA PHE A 20 -7.90 -9.54 -6.73
C PHE A 20 -7.00 -9.50 -5.49
N LEU A 21 -7.56 -9.19 -4.32
CA LEU A 21 -6.78 -9.13 -3.08
C LEU A 21 -6.25 -10.52 -2.69
N ALA A 22 -7.10 -11.55 -2.72
CA ALA A 22 -6.70 -12.92 -2.38
C ALA A 22 -5.61 -13.43 -3.34
N ASN A 23 -5.78 -13.22 -4.64
CA ASN A 23 -4.81 -13.59 -5.64
C ASN A 23 -3.49 -12.83 -5.48
N CYS A 24 -3.53 -11.49 -5.31
CA CYS A 24 -2.32 -10.71 -5.06
C CYS A 24 -1.57 -11.22 -3.83
N VAL A 25 -2.25 -11.45 -2.71
CA VAL A 25 -1.60 -11.97 -1.50
C VAL A 25 -0.97 -13.35 -1.74
N SER A 26 -1.64 -14.23 -2.50
CA SER A 26 -1.11 -15.55 -2.85
C SER A 26 0.13 -15.49 -3.76
N VAL A 27 0.20 -14.50 -4.65
CA VAL A 27 1.26 -14.42 -5.67
C VAL A 27 2.48 -13.63 -5.17
N ILE A 28 2.26 -12.44 -4.60
CA ILE A 28 3.35 -11.52 -4.21
C ILE A 28 3.55 -11.43 -2.68
N GLY A 29 2.70 -12.07 -1.90
CA GLY A 29 2.73 -12.03 -0.43
C GLY A 29 2.05 -10.80 0.17
N ILE A 30 1.70 -10.90 1.46
CA ILE A 30 0.93 -9.88 2.20
C ILE A 30 1.64 -8.51 2.20
N GLY A 31 2.95 -8.48 2.47
CA GLY A 31 3.71 -7.24 2.57
C GLY A 31 3.70 -6.40 1.28
N PRO A 32 4.12 -6.98 0.15
CA PRO A 32 4.04 -6.33 -1.17
C PRO A 32 2.61 -5.99 -1.57
N ALA A 33 1.65 -6.88 -1.35
CA ALA A 33 0.23 -6.62 -1.67
C ALA A 33 -0.30 -5.39 -0.91
N MET A 34 -0.03 -5.29 0.39
CA MET A 34 -0.44 -4.13 1.18
C MET A 34 0.26 -2.85 0.72
N LEU A 35 1.55 -2.91 0.37
CA LEU A 35 2.25 -1.76 -0.19
C LEU A 35 1.59 -1.30 -1.49
N TYR A 36 1.23 -2.22 -2.39
CA TYR A 36 0.56 -1.90 -3.65
C TYR A 36 -0.78 -1.17 -3.43
N LEU A 37 -1.59 -1.65 -2.49
CA LEU A 37 -2.86 -0.98 -2.13
C LEU A 37 -2.65 0.42 -1.55
N GLN A 38 -1.61 0.62 -0.73
CA GLN A 38 -1.29 1.94 -0.18
C GLN A 38 -0.92 2.93 -1.29
N LEU A 39 -0.23 2.46 -2.33
CA LEU A 39 0.16 3.27 -3.47
C LEU A 39 -1.03 3.62 -4.35
N LEU A 40 -1.89 2.65 -4.69
CA LEU A 40 -3.14 2.88 -5.43
C LEU A 40 -4.02 3.91 -4.71
N SER A 41 -4.20 3.74 -3.39
CA SER A 41 -4.98 4.67 -2.57
C SER A 41 -4.38 6.08 -2.54
N TYR A 42 -3.05 6.21 -2.66
CA TYR A 42 -2.38 7.51 -2.73
C TYR A 42 -2.58 8.20 -4.08
N CYS A 43 -2.47 7.44 -5.19
CA CYS A 43 -2.69 7.94 -6.53
C CYS A 43 -4.12 8.47 -6.74
N HIS A 44 -5.13 7.79 -6.17
CA HIS A 44 -6.52 8.24 -6.25
C HIS A 44 -6.83 9.55 -5.51
N LYS A 45 -5.87 10.12 -4.74
CA LYS A 45 -6.05 11.40 -4.04
C LYS A 45 -5.61 12.62 -4.86
N GLY A 46 -5.54 12.51 -6.19
CA GLY A 46 -5.27 13.64 -7.08
C GLY A 46 -3.88 14.25 -6.92
N LYS A 47 -2.88 13.43 -6.54
CA LYS A 47 -1.48 13.87 -6.47
C LYS A 47 -0.76 13.47 -7.74
N ASP A 48 -0.39 14.46 -8.54
CA ASP A 48 0.33 14.30 -9.81
C ASP A 48 1.79 13.84 -9.64
N THR A 49 2.35 14.01 -8.45
CA THR A 49 3.68 13.50 -8.08
C THR A 49 3.58 12.15 -7.41
N ALA A 50 4.02 11.14 -8.16
CA ALA A 50 3.99 9.74 -7.83
C ALA A 50 4.92 9.44 -6.63
N TRP A 51 4.41 8.65 -5.70
CA TRP A 51 5.09 8.04 -4.54
C TRP A 51 5.16 8.89 -3.25
N PRO A 52 4.54 8.42 -2.15
CA PRO A 52 4.87 8.93 -0.82
C PRO A 52 6.34 8.65 -0.50
N SER A 53 6.95 9.45 0.39
CA SER A 53 8.32 9.19 0.82
C SER A 53 8.43 7.81 1.49
N ILE A 54 9.62 7.19 1.41
CA ILE A 54 9.94 5.93 2.09
C ILE A 54 9.64 6.03 3.59
N GLN A 55 9.93 7.18 4.22
CA GLN A 55 9.66 7.40 5.64
C GLN A 55 8.15 7.40 5.95
N THR A 56 7.35 8.06 5.11
CA THR A 56 5.89 8.06 5.22
C THR A 56 5.33 6.64 5.07
N LEU A 57 5.83 5.88 4.09
CA LEU A 57 5.42 4.50 3.87
C LEU A 57 5.82 3.58 5.04
N ASN A 58 7.05 3.68 5.54
CA ASN A 58 7.52 2.92 6.70
C ASN A 58 6.63 3.15 7.92
N LYS A 59 6.32 4.42 8.22
CA LYS A 59 5.45 4.79 9.36
C LYS A 59 4.04 4.23 9.18
N LYS A 60 3.49 4.30 7.96
CA LYS A 60 2.13 3.81 7.67
C LYS A 60 2.02 2.29 7.71
N MET A 61 3.05 1.60 7.21
CA MET A 61 3.11 0.14 7.12
C MET A 61 3.65 -0.52 8.40
N GLY A 62 4.26 0.24 9.31
CA GLY A 62 4.97 -0.32 10.48
C GLY A 62 6.19 -1.16 10.07
N THR A 63 6.92 -0.74 9.03
CA THR A 63 8.04 -1.51 8.46
C THR A 63 9.35 -0.71 8.47
N THR A 64 10.47 -1.42 8.34
CA THR A 64 11.79 -0.80 8.13
C THR A 64 12.00 -0.46 6.66
N THR A 65 12.91 0.47 6.39
CA THR A 65 13.31 0.81 5.01
C THR A 65 13.78 -0.41 4.22
N LYS A 66 14.55 -1.32 4.85
CA LYS A 66 15.04 -2.54 4.18
C LYS A 66 13.87 -3.43 3.75
N THR A 67 12.89 -3.62 4.62
CA THR A 67 11.68 -4.39 4.32
C THR A 67 10.86 -3.73 3.22
N LEU A 68 10.67 -2.40 3.29
CA LEU A 68 9.92 -1.65 2.30
C LEU A 68 10.57 -1.70 0.90
N ILE A 69 11.91 -1.61 0.85
CA ILE A 69 12.67 -1.77 -0.40
C ILE A 69 12.46 -3.17 -0.99
N ARG A 70 12.50 -4.22 -0.14
CA ARG A 70 12.22 -5.58 -0.60
C ARG A 70 10.80 -5.69 -1.19
N TYR A 71 9.81 -5.10 -0.53
CA TYR A 71 8.44 -5.10 -1.05
C TYR A 71 8.33 -4.35 -2.37
N ARG A 72 8.96 -3.18 -2.49
CA ARG A 72 9.02 -2.41 -3.74
C ARG A 72 9.66 -3.23 -4.87
N ASN A 73 10.75 -3.94 -4.59
CA ASN A 73 11.42 -4.76 -5.60
C ASN A 73 10.51 -5.89 -6.10
N THR A 74 9.75 -6.54 -5.22
CA THR A 74 8.72 -7.52 -5.63
C THR A 74 7.68 -6.87 -6.54
N LEU A 75 7.20 -5.66 -6.24
CA LEU A 75 6.23 -4.98 -7.11
C LEU A 75 6.82 -4.64 -8.50
N ILE A 76 8.12 -4.31 -8.58
CA ILE A 76 8.82 -4.08 -9.86
C ILE A 76 8.96 -5.39 -10.64
N GLU A 77 9.37 -6.47 -9.96
CA GLU A 77 9.54 -7.81 -10.54
C GLU A 77 8.26 -8.32 -11.20
N TYR A 78 7.11 -8.08 -10.57
CA TYR A 78 5.79 -8.43 -11.10
C TYR A 78 5.18 -7.36 -12.02
N ALA A 79 5.96 -6.35 -12.43
CA ALA A 79 5.54 -5.26 -13.31
C ALA A 79 4.31 -4.46 -12.83
N LEU A 80 4.00 -4.50 -11.52
CA LEU A 80 2.90 -3.75 -10.91
C LEU A 80 3.23 -2.26 -10.79
N ILE A 81 4.52 -1.93 -10.76
CA ILE A 81 5.04 -0.56 -10.71
C ILE A 81 6.26 -0.41 -11.61
N LYS A 82 6.52 0.82 -12.07
CA LYS A 82 7.76 1.16 -12.79
C LYS A 82 8.90 1.51 -11.82
N LYS A 83 10.13 1.32 -12.28
CA LYS A 83 11.37 1.61 -11.53
C LYS A 83 11.55 3.10 -11.28
#